data_AF-A0A9K3P1J5-F1
#
_entry.id   AF-A0A9K3P1J5-F1
#
_cell.length_a   1.000
_cell.length_b   1.000
_cell.length_c   1.000
_cell.angle_alpha   90.00
_cell.angle_beta   90.00
_cell.angle_gamma   90.00
#
_symmetry.space_group_name_H-M   'P 1'
#
loop_
_entity.id
_entity.type
_entity.pdbx_description
1 polymer ?
#
loop_
_entity_poly.entity_id
_entity_poly.type
_entity_poly.pdbx_seq_one_letter_code
_entity_poly.pdbx_strand_id
1 'polypeptide(L)'
;MEQELLVKMTDANQFSLISHTYEPKIQLFTLDCISPLHFPSILKIPTTVLHPNPAVCPIRAQRDALDAVGGHINKAVVPAAAVLKVFDAIHGLEKSSDPQSDLSGYLKVLDNLQEALQFLSDNCGMAIEWLDDIVEYLQDNNVADKRYTISLKKALDYLKELQNEEKGRLDGGLLEAALDRLEGEFRRLLTENSIPLPMSSSPLKDEQACISPSPLPVPVIKKLQEIIGGLIANNRLEKCKSVYVDVRSSIVRASLRALNLDYLEISVSEFNNVQNIEGYIANWSKHLEFAVKHLFEAEYKLCNDVFEKLGLYVWRGCFANIAAQAGMLAFLQFGKTVTESKKDPIKLLKLLDIFASLNRLRLDFNRLFGGAACAGIQNLTRDLIKRVIEGASEIF
;
A
#
# COMPACT_ATOMS: atom_id res chain seq x y z
N MET A 1 26.79 7.20 40.72
CA MET A 1 28.16 7.66 40.41
C MET A 1 28.01 8.72 39.33
N GLU A 2 27.59 9.92 39.75
CA GLU A 2 26.87 10.85 38.86
C GLU A 2 26.94 12.29 39.42
N GLN A 3 28.13 12.70 39.88
CA GLN A 3 28.27 13.93 40.68
C GLN A 3 29.60 14.69 40.49
N GLU A 4 30.34 14.44 39.40
CA GLU A 4 31.68 15.00 39.20
C GLU A 4 31.88 15.69 37.84
N LEU A 5 30.90 16.52 37.43
CA LEU A 5 31.07 17.41 36.27
C LEU A 5 30.44 18.81 36.42
N LEU A 6 29.86 19.14 37.59
CA LEU A 6 29.10 20.38 37.82
C LEU A 6 29.86 21.49 38.56
N VAL A 7 31.20 21.41 38.64
CA VAL A 7 32.03 22.19 39.59
C VAL A 7 33.08 23.08 38.90
N LYS A 8 32.95 23.35 37.59
CA LYS A 8 33.87 24.24 36.84
C LYS A 8 33.18 25.25 35.92
N MET A 9 32.09 25.87 36.41
CA MET A 9 31.57 27.14 35.86
C MET A 9 31.20 28.10 37.01
N THR A 10 32.21 28.80 37.52
CA THR A 10 32.02 30.04 38.31
C THR A 10 33.27 30.89 38.16
N ASP A 11 33.08 32.21 38.20
CA ASP A 11 34.07 33.30 38.11
C ASP A 11 34.91 33.38 36.82
N ALA A 12 35.05 34.54 36.16
CA ALA A 12 34.68 35.90 36.55
C ALA A 12 33.95 36.65 35.43
N ASN A 13 32.88 37.36 35.81
CA ASN A 13 32.13 38.29 34.98
C ASN A 13 32.35 39.71 35.53
N GLN A 14 32.82 40.67 34.71
CA GLN A 14 32.63 42.14 34.85
C GLN A 14 33.66 42.91 34.00
N PHE A 15 33.23 43.70 33.02
CA PHE A 15 32.86 45.11 33.22
C PHE A 15 32.02 45.61 32.00
N SER A 16 31.44 46.80 32.10
CA SER A 16 30.33 47.28 31.24
C SER A 16 30.48 48.75 30.80
N LEU A 17 29.50 49.26 30.03
CA LEU A 17 29.32 50.66 29.56
C LEU A 17 30.27 51.04 28.37
N ILE A 18 29.98 51.94 27.41
CA ILE A 18 28.83 52.82 27.02
C ILE A 18 29.10 53.26 25.54
N SER A 19 28.18 53.68 24.65
CA SER A 19 26.76 53.37 24.34
C SER A 19 26.40 53.97 22.94
N HIS A 20 25.25 53.58 22.35
CA HIS A 20 24.69 54.03 21.04
C HIS A 20 25.48 53.60 19.77
N THR A 21 24.89 53.38 18.58
CA THR A 21 23.50 53.60 18.10
C THR A 21 23.10 52.56 17.02
N TYR A 22 21.78 52.40 16.80
CA TYR A 22 21.11 51.61 15.73
C TYR A 22 21.13 50.06 15.81
N GLU A 23 20.00 49.50 15.37
CA GLU A 23 19.57 48.09 15.26
C GLU A 23 18.52 48.06 14.09
N PRO A 24 17.99 46.93 13.56
CA PRO A 24 17.89 45.64 14.24
C PRO A 24 18.06 44.34 13.41
N LYS A 25 17.86 43.20 14.09
CA LYS A 25 17.48 41.85 13.55
C LYS A 25 18.60 41.03 12.85
N ILE A 26 18.75 39.70 13.05
CA ILE A 26 18.02 38.69 13.87
C ILE A 26 19.04 37.80 14.59
N GLN A 27 18.75 37.36 15.82
CA GLN A 27 19.35 36.14 16.39
C GLN A 27 18.34 35.36 17.26
N LEU A 28 18.58 34.06 17.40
CA LEU A 28 17.91 33.06 18.25
C LEU A 28 16.38 32.89 18.10
N PHE A 29 15.99 31.71 17.62
CA PHE A 29 15.11 30.85 18.41
C PHE A 29 15.71 29.43 18.42
N THR A 30 15.82 28.85 19.62
CA THR A 30 16.35 27.49 19.85
C THR A 30 15.20 26.52 20.12
N LEU A 31 15.27 25.30 19.62
CA LEU A 31 14.75 24.14 20.35
C LEU A 31 15.44 22.85 19.91
N ASP A 32 15.99 22.14 20.89
CA ASP A 32 16.52 20.77 20.77
C ASP A 32 15.43 19.76 21.18
N CYS A 33 15.69 18.47 20.90
CA CYS A 33 14.78 17.31 21.11
C CYS A 33 13.59 17.29 20.12
N ILE A 34 13.20 16.16 19.51
CA ILE A 34 13.38 14.74 19.88
C ILE A 34 13.90 13.93 18.68
N SER A 35 14.80 12.96 18.92
CA SER A 35 15.20 11.86 18.00
C SER A 35 14.46 10.57 18.42
N PRO A 36 14.36 9.49 17.59
CA PRO A 36 15.27 9.04 16.53
C PRO A 36 14.54 8.50 15.24
N LEU A 37 15.14 7.88 14.20
CA LEU A 37 16.45 7.23 13.98
C LEU A 37 17.06 7.58 12.59
N HIS A 38 18.39 7.57 12.54
CA HIS A 38 19.23 7.19 11.39
C HIS A 38 19.48 8.09 10.15
N PHE A 39 19.17 9.39 10.16
CA PHE A 39 19.62 10.33 9.09
C PHE A 39 20.43 11.62 9.46
N PRO A 40 20.71 12.01 10.73
CA PRO A 40 21.24 13.35 11.06
C PRO A 40 22.74 13.58 10.79
N SER A 41 23.41 12.71 10.03
CA SER A 41 24.86 12.77 9.80
C SER A 41 25.26 13.63 8.60
N ILE A 42 24.47 13.63 7.53
CA ILE A 42 24.87 14.09 6.19
C ILE A 42 24.98 15.62 6.10
N LEU A 43 24.19 16.36 6.89
CA LEU A 43 24.21 17.84 6.91
C LEU A 43 25.06 18.45 8.03
N LYS A 44 25.89 17.67 8.73
CA LYS A 44 26.98 18.20 9.58
C LYS A 44 28.22 18.57 8.77
N ILE A 45 28.03 19.39 7.74
CA ILE A 45 29.11 20.26 7.22
C ILE A 45 29.55 21.14 8.40
N PRO A 46 30.85 21.19 8.77
CA PRO A 46 31.27 21.96 9.94
C PRO A 46 30.93 23.44 9.82
N THR A 47 30.02 23.93 10.67
CA THR A 47 29.55 25.33 10.68
C THR A 47 30.66 26.34 11.03
N THR A 48 31.85 25.86 11.40
CA THR A 48 33.10 26.62 11.60
C THR A 48 33.58 27.41 10.37
N VAL A 49 33.02 27.19 9.18
CA VAL A 49 33.33 28.00 7.98
C VAL A 49 32.74 29.43 8.06
N LEU A 50 31.75 29.67 8.94
CA LEU A 50 31.03 30.96 9.03
C LEU A 50 31.66 32.03 9.95
N HIS A 51 32.81 31.76 10.58
CA HIS A 51 33.61 32.79 11.25
C HIS A 51 34.85 33.12 10.41
N PRO A 52 34.84 34.22 9.63
CA PRO A 52 35.98 34.60 8.79
C PRO A 52 37.11 35.18 9.65
N ASN A 53 38.07 34.33 10.04
CA ASN A 53 39.35 34.78 10.56
C ASN A 53 40.20 35.30 9.38
N PRO A 54 40.48 36.62 9.26
CA PRO A 54 40.90 37.25 8.00
C PRO A 54 42.32 36.90 7.51
N ALA A 55 43.02 35.99 8.19
CA ALA A 55 44.35 35.52 7.83
C ALA A 55 44.36 34.36 6.80
N VAL A 56 43.23 33.67 6.57
CA VAL A 56 43.16 32.49 5.69
C VAL A 56 41.93 32.56 4.78
N CYS A 57 42.03 33.30 3.67
CA CYS A 57 41.16 33.07 2.52
C CYS A 57 41.50 31.70 1.92
N PRO A 58 40.57 30.72 1.84
CA PRO A 58 40.86 29.42 1.26
C PRO A 58 41.10 29.47 -0.24
N ILE A 59 40.69 30.56 -0.89
CA ILE A 59 40.77 30.84 -2.34
C ILE A 59 41.72 32.03 -2.53
N ARG A 60 42.73 31.90 -3.41
CA ARG A 60 43.76 32.93 -3.64
C ARG A 60 44.38 32.81 -5.04
N ALA A 61 43.89 33.60 -6.00
CA ALA A 61 44.38 33.62 -7.39
C ALA A 61 44.49 35.06 -7.96
N GLN A 62 44.93 35.20 -9.21
CA GLN A 62 44.88 36.47 -9.94
C GLN A 62 43.43 36.88 -10.25
N ARG A 63 43.18 38.16 -10.51
CA ARG A 63 41.82 38.73 -10.63
C ARG A 63 40.98 38.00 -11.69
N ASP A 64 41.52 37.88 -12.89
CA ASP A 64 40.85 37.25 -14.03
C ASP A 64 40.53 35.77 -13.77
N ALA A 65 41.40 35.09 -13.01
CA ALA A 65 41.16 33.73 -12.54
C ALA A 65 40.09 33.68 -11.44
N LEU A 66 40.04 34.64 -10.51
CA LEU A 66 38.98 34.73 -9.49
C LEU A 66 37.61 35.01 -10.11
N ASP A 67 37.54 35.84 -11.15
CA ASP A 67 36.29 36.13 -11.88
C ASP A 67 35.82 34.88 -12.66
N ALA A 68 36.74 34.13 -13.27
CA ALA A 68 36.45 32.82 -13.86
C ALA A 68 35.97 31.80 -12.80
N VAL A 69 36.67 31.68 -11.66
CA VAL A 69 36.27 30.83 -10.52
C VAL A 69 34.85 31.19 -10.05
N GLY A 70 34.52 32.47 -9.90
CA GLY A 70 33.17 32.92 -9.56
C GLY A 70 32.13 32.50 -10.61
N GLY A 71 32.48 32.57 -11.89
CA GLY A 71 31.66 32.07 -13.00
C GLY A 71 31.44 30.55 -12.98
N HIS A 72 32.40 29.76 -12.51
CA HIS A 72 32.25 28.31 -12.33
C HIS A 72 31.45 27.98 -11.05
N ILE A 73 31.77 28.59 -9.91
CA ILE A 73 31.07 28.37 -8.63
C ILE A 73 29.56 28.66 -8.77
N ASN A 74 29.18 29.78 -9.39
CA ASN A 74 27.77 30.12 -9.57
C ASN A 74 26.99 29.12 -10.45
N LYS A 75 27.65 28.40 -11.36
CA LYS A 75 26.99 27.39 -12.22
C LYS A 75 26.53 26.15 -11.44
N ALA A 76 27.27 25.71 -10.42
CA ALA A 76 26.86 24.56 -9.59
C ALA A 76 26.07 24.96 -8.35
N VAL A 77 26.42 26.08 -7.70
CA VAL A 77 25.80 26.49 -6.43
C VAL A 77 24.33 26.86 -6.61
N VAL A 78 23.94 27.49 -7.72
CA VAL A 78 22.53 27.86 -7.96
C VAL A 78 21.63 26.61 -8.15
N PRO A 79 21.98 25.62 -8.99
CA PRO A 79 21.23 24.36 -9.06
C PRO A 79 21.28 23.53 -7.77
N ALA A 80 22.43 23.42 -7.09
CA ALA A 80 22.51 22.70 -5.81
C ALA A 80 21.60 23.32 -4.73
N ALA A 81 21.50 24.66 -4.70
CA ALA A 81 20.55 25.36 -3.83
C ALA A 81 19.08 25.22 -4.26
N ALA A 82 18.79 24.83 -5.50
CA ALA A 82 17.44 24.48 -5.94
C ALA A 82 17.08 23.04 -5.50
N VAL A 83 17.99 22.09 -5.67
CA VAL A 83 17.87 20.70 -5.17
C VAL A 83 17.58 20.69 -3.66
N LEU A 84 18.36 21.43 -2.86
CA LEU A 84 18.15 21.53 -1.41
C LEU A 84 16.76 22.11 -1.05
N LYS A 85 16.26 23.12 -1.78
CA LYS A 85 14.91 23.68 -1.53
C LYS A 85 13.79 22.69 -1.82
N VAL A 86 13.95 21.82 -2.82
CA VAL A 86 12.99 20.75 -3.11
C VAL A 86 13.00 19.69 -2.00
N PHE A 87 14.19 19.33 -1.49
CA PHE A 87 14.36 18.44 -0.34
C PHE A 87 13.74 19.03 0.95
N ASP A 88 13.96 20.31 1.25
CA ASP A 88 13.32 21.01 2.37
C ASP A 88 11.79 21.04 2.24
N ALA A 89 11.27 21.26 1.01
CA ALA A 89 9.84 21.26 0.73
C ALA A 89 9.21 19.88 0.96
N ILE A 90 9.85 18.79 0.51
CA ILE A 90 9.44 17.41 0.77
C ILE A 90 9.26 17.16 2.28
N HIS A 91 10.24 17.54 3.10
CA HIS A 91 10.18 17.36 4.55
C HIS A 91 9.16 18.28 5.24
N GLY A 92 8.74 19.36 4.58
CA GLY A 92 7.59 20.18 5.00
C GLY A 92 6.24 19.47 4.84
N LEU A 93 6.10 18.61 3.82
CA LEU A 93 4.83 17.95 3.46
C LEU A 93 4.42 16.82 4.43
N GLU A 94 5.38 16.20 5.14
CA GLU A 94 5.12 15.14 6.14
C GLU A 94 4.03 15.52 7.16
N LYS A 95 3.98 16.81 7.51
CA LYS A 95 3.17 17.33 8.62
C LYS A 95 1.76 17.76 8.21
N SER A 96 1.43 17.79 6.91
CA SER A 96 0.35 18.66 6.41
C SER A 96 -1.00 18.00 6.09
N SER A 97 -1.11 16.66 6.01
CA SER A 97 -2.38 16.03 5.59
C SER A 97 -2.57 14.60 6.12
N ASP A 98 -3.84 14.25 6.37
CA ASP A 98 -4.34 12.94 6.78
C ASP A 98 -5.42 12.49 5.76
N PRO A 99 -5.24 11.35 5.06
CA PRO A 99 -6.17 10.92 4.01
C PRO A 99 -7.58 10.57 4.52
N GLN A 100 -7.78 10.34 5.81
CA GLN A 100 -9.12 10.21 6.40
C GLN A 100 -9.91 11.52 6.31
N SER A 101 -9.22 12.65 6.52
CA SER A 101 -9.80 14.00 6.59
C SER A 101 -9.98 14.65 5.22
N ASP A 102 -8.93 14.70 4.40
CA ASP A 102 -8.93 15.26 3.05
C ASP A 102 -8.11 14.39 2.08
N LEU A 103 -8.78 13.39 1.51
CA LEU A 103 -8.21 12.53 0.46
C LEU A 103 -7.76 13.32 -0.79
N SER A 104 -8.41 14.44 -1.14
CA SER A 104 -8.05 15.20 -2.35
C SER A 104 -6.80 16.06 -2.13
N GLY A 105 -6.66 16.67 -0.95
CA GLY A 105 -5.42 17.29 -0.51
C GLY A 105 -4.29 16.27 -0.37
N TYR A 106 -4.58 15.10 0.22
CA TYR A 106 -3.58 14.05 0.41
C TYR A 106 -3.02 13.49 -0.89
N LEU A 107 -3.88 13.21 -1.88
CA LEU A 107 -3.44 12.74 -3.19
C LEU A 107 -2.58 13.80 -3.91
N LYS A 108 -2.92 15.09 -3.83
CA LYS A 108 -2.07 16.17 -4.37
C LYS A 108 -0.72 16.28 -3.66
N VAL A 109 -0.67 16.00 -2.36
CA VAL A 109 0.59 15.94 -1.60
C VAL A 109 1.46 14.76 -2.06
N LEU A 110 0.85 13.60 -2.36
CA LEU A 110 1.54 12.47 -2.98
C LEU A 110 2.03 12.79 -4.40
N ASP A 111 1.20 13.40 -5.25
CA ASP A 111 1.56 13.80 -6.60
C ASP A 111 2.76 14.78 -6.58
N ASN A 112 2.69 15.83 -5.75
CA ASN A 112 3.78 16.79 -5.53
C ASN A 112 5.05 16.12 -4.99
N LEU A 113 4.92 15.13 -4.09
CA LEU A 113 6.05 14.38 -3.54
C LEU A 113 6.72 13.51 -4.63
N GLN A 114 5.93 12.91 -5.51
CA GLN A 114 6.42 12.12 -6.64
C GLN A 114 7.12 13.01 -7.69
N GLU A 115 6.55 14.17 -8.03
CA GLU A 115 7.21 15.16 -8.90
C GLU A 115 8.53 15.68 -8.29
N ALA A 116 8.53 15.99 -6.99
CA ALA A 116 9.71 16.45 -6.27
C ALA A 116 10.81 15.36 -6.21
N LEU A 117 10.44 14.10 -5.98
CA LEU A 117 11.37 12.97 -6.01
C LEU A 117 11.96 12.71 -7.40
N GLN A 118 11.15 12.83 -8.46
CA GLN A 118 11.63 12.74 -9.83
C GLN A 118 12.63 13.88 -10.13
N PHE A 119 12.30 15.11 -9.74
CA PHE A 119 13.21 16.25 -9.87
C PHE A 119 14.55 16.01 -9.14
N LEU A 120 14.52 15.50 -7.91
CA LEU A 120 15.74 15.15 -7.16
C LEU A 120 16.54 14.05 -7.87
N SER A 121 15.89 12.98 -8.32
CA SER A 121 16.53 11.89 -9.09
C SER A 121 17.30 12.43 -10.30
N ASP A 122 16.66 13.30 -11.09
CA ASP A 122 17.22 13.80 -12.35
C ASP A 122 18.31 14.86 -12.12
N ASN A 123 18.17 15.71 -11.10
CA ASN A 123 19.08 16.85 -10.87
C ASN A 123 20.24 16.56 -9.90
N CYS A 124 20.12 15.59 -8.99
CA CYS A 124 21.20 15.28 -8.04
C CYS A 124 22.48 14.79 -8.74
N GLY A 125 22.37 14.03 -9.83
CA GLY A 125 23.53 13.60 -10.63
C GLY A 125 24.27 14.78 -11.26
N MET A 126 23.52 15.65 -11.96
CA MET A 126 24.09 16.85 -12.59
C MET A 126 24.69 17.82 -11.55
N ALA A 127 24.07 17.95 -10.37
CA ALA A 127 24.61 18.74 -9.27
C ALA A 127 25.92 18.17 -8.72
N ILE A 128 26.07 16.84 -8.64
CA ILE A 128 27.30 16.16 -8.24
C ILE A 128 28.39 16.33 -9.31
N GLU A 129 28.06 16.21 -10.60
CA GLU A 129 28.98 16.43 -11.72
C GLU A 129 29.50 17.88 -11.74
N TRP A 130 28.63 18.89 -11.62
CA TRP A 130 29.04 20.30 -11.58
C TRP A 130 29.87 20.67 -10.33
N LEU A 131 29.73 19.93 -9.23
CA LEU A 131 30.60 20.08 -8.06
C LEU A 131 31.97 19.43 -8.30
N ASP A 132 32.05 18.34 -9.06
CA ASP A 132 33.30 17.70 -9.48
C ASP A 132 34.09 18.64 -10.40
N ASP A 133 33.45 19.20 -11.43
CA ASP A 133 34.02 20.21 -12.34
C ASP A 133 34.70 21.36 -11.57
N ILE A 134 34.07 21.85 -10.49
CA ILE A 134 34.61 22.92 -9.65
C ILE A 134 35.80 22.42 -8.83
N VAL A 135 35.71 21.21 -8.23
CA VAL A 135 36.79 20.65 -7.41
C VAL A 135 38.04 20.39 -8.25
N GLU A 136 37.88 19.89 -9.48
CA GLU A 136 38.99 19.72 -10.43
C GLU A 136 39.54 21.08 -10.89
N TYR A 137 38.68 22.03 -11.30
CA TYR A 137 39.11 23.36 -11.72
C TYR A 137 39.86 24.13 -10.61
N LEU A 138 39.41 24.02 -9.34
CA LEU A 138 40.10 24.62 -8.18
C LEU A 138 41.46 23.97 -7.89
N GLN A 139 41.59 22.67 -8.18
CA GLN A 139 42.84 21.91 -8.03
C GLN A 139 43.85 22.26 -9.13
N ASP A 140 43.43 22.20 -10.39
CA ASP A 140 44.31 22.38 -11.56
C ASP A 140 44.87 23.80 -11.65
N ASN A 141 44.05 24.81 -11.36
CA ASN A 141 44.50 26.20 -11.34
C ASN A 141 45.22 26.57 -10.02
N ASN A 142 45.38 25.62 -9.08
CA ASN A 142 45.93 25.82 -7.73
C ASN A 142 45.30 27.05 -7.02
N VAL A 143 43.99 27.23 -7.20
CA VAL A 143 43.24 28.40 -6.74
C VAL A 143 42.97 28.32 -5.23
N ALA A 144 42.87 27.12 -4.66
CA ALA A 144 42.48 26.90 -3.28
C ALA A 144 43.52 26.14 -2.44
N ASP A 145 43.49 26.28 -1.10
CA ASP A 145 44.32 25.48 -0.18
C ASP A 145 44.09 23.99 -0.46
N LYS A 146 45.18 23.23 -0.59
CA LYS A 146 45.17 21.77 -0.78
C LYS A 146 44.38 21.04 0.31
N ARG A 147 44.32 21.58 1.53
CA ARG A 147 43.45 21.02 2.58
C ARG A 147 41.96 21.25 2.32
N TYR A 148 41.60 22.37 1.71
CA TYR A 148 40.22 22.69 1.34
C TYR A 148 39.76 21.83 0.16
N THR A 149 40.57 21.70 -0.90
CA THR A 149 40.24 20.83 -2.05
C THR A 149 40.16 19.35 -1.66
N ILE A 150 41.06 18.85 -0.81
CA ILE A 150 40.97 17.47 -0.26
C ILE A 150 39.69 17.29 0.58
N SER A 151 39.27 18.31 1.34
CA SER A 151 38.03 18.24 2.13
C SER A 151 36.78 18.26 1.26
N LEU A 152 36.76 19.05 0.18
CA LEU A 152 35.66 19.07 -0.79
C LEU A 152 35.58 17.74 -1.55
N LYS A 153 36.71 17.21 -2.04
CA LYS A 153 36.74 15.94 -2.77
C LYS A 153 36.18 14.79 -1.93
N LYS A 154 36.61 14.66 -0.66
CA LYS A 154 36.04 13.67 0.27
C LYS A 154 34.53 13.82 0.50
N ALA A 155 34.02 15.04 0.59
CA ALA A 155 32.58 15.27 0.75
C ALA A 155 31.80 14.89 -0.52
N LEU A 156 32.39 15.11 -1.69
CA LEU A 156 31.81 14.76 -2.98
C LEU A 156 31.90 13.26 -3.28
N ASP A 157 33.01 12.60 -2.93
CA ASP A 157 33.16 11.15 -3.00
C ASP A 157 32.08 10.46 -2.14
N TYR A 158 31.83 10.97 -0.92
CA TYR A 158 30.76 10.48 -0.05
C TYR A 158 29.34 10.73 -0.63
N LEU A 159 29.09 11.86 -1.29
CA LEU A 159 27.82 12.10 -2.01
C LEU A 159 27.65 11.14 -3.21
N LYS A 160 28.73 10.80 -3.91
CA LYS A 160 28.74 9.80 -4.99
C LYS A 160 28.49 8.39 -4.47
N GLU A 161 29.00 8.04 -3.29
CA GLU A 161 28.68 6.78 -2.61
C GLU A 161 27.18 6.72 -2.26
N LEU A 162 26.66 7.73 -1.55
CA LEU A 162 25.23 7.83 -1.19
C LEU A 162 24.30 7.77 -2.41
N GLN A 163 24.62 8.44 -3.52
CA GLN A 163 23.79 8.41 -4.73
C GLN A 163 23.69 7.00 -5.34
N ASN A 164 24.72 6.16 -5.17
CA ASN A 164 24.71 4.79 -5.69
C ASN A 164 24.03 3.80 -4.74
N GLU A 165 24.12 4.01 -3.42
CA GLU A 165 23.43 3.17 -2.42
C GLU A 165 21.93 3.52 -2.29
N GLU A 166 21.59 4.81 -2.25
CA GLU A 166 20.24 5.31 -1.92
C GLU A 166 19.42 5.73 -3.14
N LYS A 167 19.72 5.16 -4.31
CA LYS A 167 19.13 5.49 -5.64
C LYS A 167 17.61 5.29 -5.79
N GLY A 168 16.92 4.96 -4.70
CA GLY A 168 15.45 4.89 -4.60
C GLY A 168 14.88 5.36 -3.25
N ARG A 169 15.64 6.14 -2.45
CA ARG A 169 15.23 6.63 -1.11
C ARG A 169 15.70 8.06 -0.80
N LEU A 170 15.69 8.95 -1.80
CA LEU A 170 16.05 10.38 -1.66
C LEU A 170 15.13 11.18 -0.70
N ASP A 171 14.06 10.55 -0.21
CA ASP A 171 13.06 11.04 0.75
C ASP A 171 13.16 10.37 2.14
N GLY A 172 14.14 9.51 2.38
CA GLY A 172 14.23 8.68 3.59
C GLY A 172 13.10 7.63 3.74
N GLY A 173 12.26 7.42 2.71
CA GLY A 173 11.07 6.58 2.76
C GLY A 173 9.77 7.30 3.14
N LEU A 174 9.69 8.63 3.04
CA LEU A 174 8.46 9.40 3.26
C LEU A 174 7.32 8.97 2.32
N LEU A 175 7.60 8.74 1.03
CA LEU A 175 6.64 8.27 0.03
C LEU A 175 6.10 6.88 0.39
N GLU A 176 6.98 5.98 0.81
CA GLU A 176 6.61 4.64 1.29
C GLU A 176 5.66 4.72 2.49
N ALA A 177 5.98 5.55 3.49
CA ALA A 177 5.14 5.78 4.65
C ALA A 177 3.79 6.46 4.30
N ALA A 178 3.77 7.33 3.28
CA ALA A 178 2.56 7.98 2.81
C ALA A 178 1.64 7.02 2.02
N LEU A 179 2.23 6.15 1.19
CA LEU A 179 1.49 5.08 0.51
C LEU A 179 0.93 4.06 1.50
N ASP A 180 1.69 3.68 2.53
CA ASP A 180 1.19 2.77 3.58
C ASP A 180 0.04 3.39 4.40
N ARG A 181 0.02 4.72 4.61
CA ARG A 181 -1.16 5.43 5.18
C ARG A 181 -2.37 5.37 4.24
N LEU A 182 -2.15 5.57 2.94
CA LEU A 182 -3.22 5.52 1.92
C LEU A 182 -3.81 4.10 1.79
N GLU A 183 -2.97 3.06 1.86
CA GLU A 183 -3.40 1.66 1.95
C GLU A 183 -4.13 1.35 3.28
N GLY A 184 -3.71 2.00 4.38
CA GLY A 184 -4.41 1.98 5.66
C GLY A 184 -5.84 2.51 5.54
N GLU A 185 -6.03 3.67 4.90
CA GLU A 185 -7.36 4.24 4.63
C GLU A 185 -8.19 3.37 3.68
N PHE A 186 -7.59 2.78 2.66
CA PHE A 186 -8.27 1.81 1.80
C PHE A 186 -8.82 0.63 2.61
N ARG A 187 -8.00 0.05 3.50
CA ARG A 187 -8.41 -1.02 4.42
C ARG A 187 -9.50 -0.54 5.40
N ARG A 188 -9.37 0.67 5.96
CA ARG A 188 -10.31 1.23 6.93
C ARG A 188 -11.69 1.47 6.30
N LEU A 189 -11.75 2.15 5.16
CA LEU A 189 -12.97 2.40 4.40
C LEU A 189 -13.69 1.10 4.02
N LEU A 190 -12.95 0.08 3.55
CA LEU A 190 -13.51 -1.25 3.29
C LEU A 190 -14.06 -1.89 4.57
N THR A 191 -13.35 -1.81 5.69
CA THR A 191 -13.70 -2.53 6.93
C THR A 191 -14.91 -1.90 7.63
N GLU A 192 -14.92 -0.58 7.82
CA GLU A 192 -15.99 0.13 8.55
C GLU A 192 -17.34 0.13 7.82
N ASN A 193 -17.32 0.18 6.49
CA ASN A 193 -18.54 0.32 5.68
C ASN A 193 -19.11 -1.04 5.23
N SER A 194 -18.45 -2.14 5.57
CA SER A 194 -18.87 -3.50 5.21
C SER A 194 -19.59 -4.20 6.36
N ILE A 195 -20.80 -4.68 6.11
CA ILE A 195 -21.57 -5.49 7.06
C ILE A 195 -21.76 -6.90 6.48
N PRO A 196 -21.51 -7.99 7.24
CA PRO A 196 -21.85 -9.35 6.82
C PRO A 196 -23.34 -9.48 6.51
N LEU A 197 -23.70 -10.09 5.37
CA LEU A 197 -25.09 -10.21 4.95
C LEU A 197 -25.75 -11.43 5.61
N PRO A 198 -26.77 -11.26 6.48
CA PRO A 198 -27.47 -12.39 7.09
C PRO A 198 -28.39 -13.09 6.08
N MET A 199 -28.52 -14.41 6.19
CA MET A 199 -29.59 -15.13 5.52
C MET A 199 -30.92 -14.82 6.22
N SER A 200 -31.76 -14.01 5.59
CA SER A 200 -33.13 -13.78 6.07
C SER A 200 -33.91 -15.10 6.12
N SER A 201 -34.63 -15.34 7.20
CA SER A 201 -35.33 -16.60 7.46
C SER A 201 -36.66 -16.75 6.71
N SER A 202 -37.11 -15.71 6.00
CA SER A 202 -38.39 -15.69 5.28
C SER A 202 -38.17 -15.74 3.77
N PRO A 203 -38.77 -16.68 3.02
CA PRO A 203 -38.80 -16.62 1.57
C PRO A 203 -39.73 -15.49 1.13
N LEU A 204 -39.15 -14.43 0.56
CA LEU A 204 -39.94 -13.44 -0.18
C LEU A 204 -40.61 -14.15 -1.36
N LYS A 205 -41.95 -14.25 -1.29
CA LYS A 205 -42.76 -14.53 -2.46
C LYS A 205 -42.79 -13.30 -3.38
N ASP A 206 -43.11 -13.60 -4.63
CA ASP A 206 -43.41 -12.68 -5.73
C ASP A 206 -42.20 -11.97 -6.38
N GLU A 207 -42.25 -11.91 -7.71
CA GLU A 207 -41.11 -11.65 -8.60
C GLU A 207 -40.80 -10.17 -8.79
N GLN A 208 -40.54 -9.44 -7.69
CA GLN A 208 -39.94 -8.12 -7.82
C GLN A 208 -38.41 -8.24 -7.88
N ALA A 209 -37.81 -7.69 -8.94
CA ALA A 209 -36.36 -7.59 -9.11
C ALA A 209 -35.76 -6.63 -8.07
N CYS A 210 -35.63 -7.11 -6.84
CA CYS A 210 -35.14 -6.35 -5.71
C CYS A 210 -33.66 -6.03 -5.94
N ILE A 211 -33.37 -4.78 -6.29
CA ILE A 211 -32.01 -4.26 -6.42
C ILE A 211 -31.36 -4.41 -5.05
N SER A 212 -30.59 -5.49 -4.86
CA SER A 212 -29.83 -5.68 -3.62
C SER A 212 -28.93 -4.45 -3.45
N PRO A 213 -29.06 -3.71 -2.35
CA PRO A 213 -28.26 -2.50 -2.15
C PRO A 213 -26.78 -2.87 -2.21
N SER A 214 -25.98 -2.05 -2.90
CA SER A 214 -24.55 -2.35 -3.07
C SER A 214 -23.89 -2.50 -1.69
N PRO A 215 -23.01 -3.51 -1.47
CA PRO A 215 -22.44 -3.77 -0.15
C PRO A 215 -21.58 -2.66 0.45
N LEU A 216 -21.34 -1.58 -0.30
CA LEU A 216 -20.73 -0.33 0.16
C LEU A 216 -21.54 0.87 -0.36
N PRO A 217 -21.65 1.98 0.40
CA PRO A 217 -22.26 3.21 -0.09
C PRO A 217 -21.50 3.79 -1.30
N VAL A 218 -22.22 4.35 -2.27
CA VAL A 218 -21.62 4.96 -3.49
C VAL A 218 -20.52 6.01 -3.19
N PRO A 219 -20.63 6.89 -2.16
CA PRO A 219 -19.54 7.80 -1.80
C PRO A 219 -18.25 7.09 -1.35
N VAL A 220 -18.38 5.91 -0.70
CA VAL A 220 -17.25 5.08 -0.28
C VAL A 220 -16.60 4.42 -1.50
N ILE A 221 -17.41 3.88 -2.43
CA ILE A 221 -16.90 3.32 -3.69
C ILE A 221 -16.11 4.37 -4.48
N LYS A 222 -16.56 5.63 -4.54
CA LYS A 222 -15.82 6.72 -5.18
C LYS A 222 -14.47 7.01 -4.49
N LYS A 223 -14.44 7.14 -3.16
CA LYS A 223 -13.17 7.28 -2.41
C LYS A 223 -12.22 6.11 -2.64
N LEU A 224 -12.74 4.88 -2.69
CA LEU A 224 -11.93 3.68 -3.00
C LEU A 224 -11.36 3.74 -4.42
N GLN A 225 -12.15 4.15 -5.43
CA GLN A 225 -11.65 4.36 -6.79
C GLN A 225 -10.56 5.46 -6.88
N GLU A 226 -10.69 6.54 -6.11
CA GLU A 226 -9.69 7.61 -6.03
C GLU A 226 -8.37 7.13 -5.40
N ILE A 227 -8.47 6.40 -4.28
CA ILE A 227 -7.31 5.75 -3.62
C ILE A 227 -6.63 4.74 -4.56
N ILE A 228 -7.41 3.90 -5.25
CA ILE A 228 -6.91 2.94 -6.25
C ILE A 228 -6.11 3.67 -7.35
N GLY A 229 -6.55 4.85 -7.79
CA GLY A 229 -5.82 5.68 -8.75
C GLY A 229 -4.42 6.07 -8.27
N GLY A 230 -4.32 6.69 -7.09
CA GLY A 230 -3.03 7.10 -6.50
C GLY A 230 -2.09 5.93 -6.21
N LEU A 231 -2.65 4.80 -5.75
CA LEU A 231 -1.88 3.56 -5.53
C LEU A 231 -1.35 2.97 -6.86
N ILE A 232 -2.09 3.06 -7.97
CA ILE A 232 -1.63 2.58 -9.29
C ILE A 232 -0.52 3.47 -9.85
N ALA A 233 -0.61 4.80 -9.71
CA ALA A 233 0.44 5.72 -10.11
C ALA A 233 1.79 5.44 -9.40
N ASN A 234 1.72 4.79 -8.23
CA ASN A 234 2.86 4.38 -7.40
C ASN A 234 3.11 2.86 -7.42
N ASN A 235 2.64 2.14 -8.45
CA ASN A 235 2.84 0.70 -8.67
C ASN A 235 2.29 -0.25 -7.57
N ARG A 236 1.43 0.23 -6.66
CA ARG A 236 0.87 -0.54 -5.53
C ARG A 236 -0.35 -1.41 -5.86
N LEU A 237 -0.66 -1.64 -7.14
CA LEU A 237 -1.87 -2.35 -7.58
C LEU A 237 -2.03 -3.76 -6.94
N GLU A 238 -0.98 -4.58 -6.93
CA GLU A 238 -1.08 -5.94 -6.39
C GLU A 238 -1.27 -5.96 -4.86
N LYS A 239 -0.65 -5.03 -4.14
CA LYS A 239 -0.83 -4.86 -2.69
C LYS A 239 -2.26 -4.39 -2.38
N CYS A 240 -2.76 -3.40 -3.14
CA CYS A 240 -4.15 -2.94 -3.09
C CYS A 240 -5.17 -4.08 -3.36
N LYS A 241 -4.93 -4.91 -4.39
CA LYS A 241 -5.75 -6.09 -4.69
C LYS A 241 -5.74 -7.11 -3.55
N SER A 242 -4.58 -7.38 -2.93
CA SER A 242 -4.51 -8.25 -1.75
C SER A 242 -5.37 -7.70 -0.61
N VAL A 243 -5.15 -6.43 -0.22
CA VAL A 243 -5.92 -5.78 0.86
C VAL A 243 -7.43 -5.86 0.61
N TYR A 244 -7.88 -5.65 -0.62
CA TYR A 244 -9.29 -5.80 -1.00
C TYR A 244 -9.80 -7.23 -0.82
N VAL A 245 -9.08 -8.21 -1.39
CA VAL A 245 -9.43 -9.65 -1.32
C VAL A 245 -9.45 -10.15 0.11
N ASP A 246 -8.47 -9.77 0.94
CA ASP A 246 -8.34 -10.19 2.33
C ASP A 246 -9.52 -9.69 3.17
N VAL A 247 -9.87 -8.41 3.04
CA VAL A 247 -10.99 -7.80 3.77
C VAL A 247 -12.32 -8.37 3.28
N ARG A 248 -12.61 -8.31 1.98
CA ARG A 248 -13.90 -8.76 1.41
C ARG A 248 -14.13 -10.26 1.58
N SER A 249 -13.10 -11.11 1.40
CA SER A 249 -13.24 -12.55 1.68
C SER A 249 -13.54 -12.82 3.15
N SER A 250 -13.00 -12.03 4.08
CA SER A 250 -13.30 -12.14 5.51
C SER A 250 -14.77 -11.81 5.81
N ILE A 251 -15.32 -10.76 5.20
CA ILE A 251 -16.73 -10.34 5.36
C ILE A 251 -17.69 -11.40 4.78
N VAL A 252 -17.41 -11.91 3.58
CA VAL A 252 -18.24 -12.97 2.97
C VAL A 252 -18.13 -14.28 3.77
N ARG A 253 -16.93 -14.63 4.25
CA ARG A 253 -16.70 -15.79 5.13
C ARG A 253 -17.41 -15.64 6.48
N ALA A 254 -17.48 -14.44 7.06
CA ALA A 254 -18.26 -14.17 8.27
C ALA A 254 -19.77 -14.35 8.02
N SER A 255 -20.27 -13.86 6.88
CA SER A 255 -21.66 -14.07 6.43
C SER A 255 -22.00 -15.56 6.30
N LEU A 256 -21.07 -16.37 5.78
CA LEU A 256 -21.20 -17.82 5.65
C LEU A 256 -21.10 -18.56 6.99
N ARG A 257 -20.19 -18.17 7.89
CA ARG A 257 -20.02 -18.78 9.23
C ARG A 257 -21.29 -18.68 10.09
N ALA A 258 -22.07 -17.62 9.95
CA ALA A 258 -23.35 -17.45 10.63
C ALA A 258 -24.40 -18.53 10.28
N LEU A 259 -24.13 -19.38 9.27
CA LEU A 259 -24.99 -20.48 8.84
C LEU A 259 -24.62 -21.84 9.46
N ASN A 260 -23.66 -21.90 10.40
CA ASN A 260 -23.16 -23.12 11.04
C ASN A 260 -22.77 -24.21 10.01
N LEU A 261 -21.72 -23.93 9.24
CA LEU A 261 -21.31 -24.71 8.08
C LEU A 261 -20.42 -25.92 8.40
N ASP A 262 -20.30 -26.29 9.67
CA ASP A 262 -19.47 -27.39 10.18
C ASP A 262 -19.75 -28.73 9.45
N TYR A 263 -20.98 -28.90 8.96
CA TYR A 263 -21.38 -30.07 8.16
C TYR A 263 -20.64 -30.19 6.81
N LEU A 264 -20.05 -29.10 6.28
CA LEU A 264 -19.26 -29.11 5.05
C LEU A 264 -17.89 -29.79 5.23
N GLU A 265 -17.38 -29.87 6.47
CA GLU A 265 -16.06 -30.42 6.78
C GLU A 265 -16.10 -31.93 7.12
N ILE A 266 -17.30 -32.52 7.18
CA ILE A 266 -17.54 -33.94 7.47
C ILE A 266 -16.84 -34.84 6.44
N SER A 267 -16.03 -35.79 6.92
CA SER A 267 -15.35 -36.77 6.07
C SER A 267 -16.32 -37.79 5.47
N VAL A 268 -15.90 -38.45 4.38
CA VAL A 268 -16.64 -39.58 3.79
C VAL A 268 -16.89 -40.69 4.84
N SER A 269 -15.98 -40.91 5.80
CA SER A 269 -16.20 -41.91 6.86
C SER A 269 -17.31 -41.52 7.84
N GLU A 270 -17.39 -40.26 8.24
CA GLU A 270 -18.39 -39.76 9.19
C GLU A 270 -19.76 -39.59 8.52
N PHE A 271 -19.79 -39.03 7.30
CA PHE A 271 -21.00 -38.90 6.48
C PHE A 271 -21.73 -40.25 6.34
N ASN A 272 -20.96 -41.32 6.20
CA ASN A 272 -21.45 -42.69 6.06
C ASN A 272 -21.93 -43.35 7.37
N ASN A 273 -21.85 -42.66 8.50
CA ASN A 273 -22.24 -43.14 9.84
C ASN A 273 -23.26 -42.21 10.53
N VAL A 274 -23.44 -40.97 10.06
CA VAL A 274 -24.45 -40.02 10.57
C VAL A 274 -25.85 -40.42 10.11
N GLN A 275 -26.85 -40.27 10.98
CA GLN A 275 -28.26 -40.58 10.66
C GLN A 275 -29.01 -39.44 9.96
N ASN A 276 -28.58 -38.18 10.12
CA ASN A 276 -29.26 -36.99 9.57
C ASN A 276 -28.66 -36.50 8.23
N ILE A 277 -28.41 -37.41 7.29
CA ILE A 277 -27.78 -37.09 5.99
C ILE A 277 -28.68 -36.18 5.15
N GLU A 278 -29.99 -36.46 5.11
CA GLU A 278 -30.98 -35.71 4.32
C GLU A 278 -31.07 -34.25 4.79
N GLY A 279 -31.02 -34.00 6.11
CA GLY A 279 -30.96 -32.66 6.68
C GLY A 279 -29.70 -31.87 6.25
N TYR A 280 -28.55 -32.53 6.15
CA TYR A 280 -27.33 -31.88 5.63
C TYR A 280 -27.40 -31.58 4.13
N ILE A 281 -28.00 -32.44 3.31
CA ILE A 281 -28.17 -32.18 1.87
C ILE A 281 -29.19 -31.03 1.64
N ALA A 282 -30.28 -31.00 2.40
CA ALA A 282 -31.24 -29.90 2.37
C ALA A 282 -30.62 -28.55 2.81
N ASN A 283 -29.87 -28.55 3.92
CA ASN A 283 -29.12 -27.37 4.36
C ASN A 283 -28.07 -26.94 3.32
N TRP A 284 -27.33 -27.88 2.74
CA TRP A 284 -26.37 -27.61 1.67
C TRP A 284 -27.03 -26.92 0.48
N SER A 285 -28.16 -27.43 -0.02
CA SER A 285 -28.88 -26.82 -1.15
C SER A 285 -29.31 -25.38 -0.86
N LYS A 286 -29.88 -25.14 0.34
CA LYS A 286 -30.30 -23.81 0.81
C LYS A 286 -29.12 -22.85 0.99
N HIS A 287 -28.03 -23.31 1.60
CA HIS A 287 -26.88 -22.47 1.94
C HIS A 287 -26.05 -22.15 0.69
N LEU A 288 -25.91 -23.11 -0.23
CA LEU A 288 -25.29 -22.92 -1.55
C LEU A 288 -26.10 -21.95 -2.42
N GLU A 289 -27.43 -22.09 -2.45
CA GLU A 289 -28.29 -21.15 -3.18
C GLU A 289 -28.14 -19.71 -2.64
N PHE A 290 -28.15 -19.54 -1.31
CA PHE A 290 -27.94 -18.23 -0.70
C PHE A 290 -26.55 -17.66 -1.00
N ALA A 291 -25.50 -18.48 -0.91
CA ALA A 291 -24.14 -18.08 -1.23
C ALA A 291 -24.00 -17.61 -2.68
N VAL A 292 -24.59 -18.35 -3.63
CA VAL A 292 -24.51 -18.04 -5.07
C VAL A 292 -25.38 -16.83 -5.44
N LYS A 293 -26.67 -16.81 -5.05
CA LYS A 293 -27.63 -15.79 -5.51
C LYS A 293 -27.57 -14.46 -4.76
N HIS A 294 -26.97 -14.42 -3.56
CA HIS A 294 -26.89 -13.20 -2.76
C HIS A 294 -25.46 -12.79 -2.42
N LEU A 295 -24.66 -13.66 -1.79
CA LEU A 295 -23.31 -13.27 -1.36
C LEU A 295 -22.36 -13.04 -2.54
N PHE A 296 -22.16 -14.05 -3.39
CA PHE A 296 -21.27 -13.94 -4.55
C PHE A 296 -21.86 -13.04 -5.63
N GLU A 297 -23.18 -12.93 -5.75
CA GLU A 297 -23.84 -11.96 -6.63
C GLU A 297 -23.53 -10.50 -6.24
N ALA A 298 -23.63 -10.18 -4.95
CA ALA A 298 -23.34 -8.83 -4.47
C ALA A 298 -21.85 -8.50 -4.52
N GLU A 299 -20.98 -9.48 -4.24
CA GLU A 299 -19.53 -9.31 -4.34
C GLU A 299 -19.04 -9.19 -5.80
N TYR A 300 -19.63 -9.92 -6.74
CA TYR A 300 -19.31 -9.81 -8.18
C TYR A 300 -19.61 -8.40 -8.70
N LYS A 301 -20.74 -7.81 -8.27
CA LYS A 301 -21.09 -6.41 -8.55
C LYS A 301 -20.10 -5.46 -7.87
N LEU A 302 -19.83 -5.61 -6.57
CA LEU A 302 -18.91 -4.72 -5.85
C LEU A 302 -17.49 -4.75 -6.43
N CYS A 303 -16.99 -5.92 -6.83
CA CYS A 303 -15.69 -6.04 -7.51
C CYS A 303 -15.67 -5.21 -8.80
N ASN A 304 -16.71 -5.32 -9.62
CA ASN A 304 -16.87 -4.50 -10.82
C ASN A 304 -16.94 -3.00 -10.48
N ASP A 305 -17.75 -2.60 -9.51
CA ASP A 305 -17.98 -1.19 -9.15
C ASP A 305 -16.70 -0.51 -8.59
N VAL A 306 -15.91 -1.23 -7.79
CA VAL A 306 -14.68 -0.71 -7.17
C VAL A 306 -13.51 -0.64 -8.15
N PHE A 307 -13.42 -1.59 -9.09
CA PHE A 307 -12.29 -1.71 -10.04
C PHE A 307 -12.68 -1.46 -11.51
N GLU A 308 -13.84 -0.84 -11.76
CA GLU A 308 -14.45 -0.58 -13.08
C GLU A 308 -13.43 -0.10 -14.13
N LYS A 309 -12.66 0.92 -13.74
CA LYS A 309 -11.67 1.63 -14.58
C LYS A 309 -10.44 0.77 -14.95
N LEU A 310 -10.25 -0.38 -14.31
CA LEU A 310 -9.09 -1.26 -14.51
C LEU A 310 -9.38 -2.45 -15.45
N GLY A 311 -10.60 -2.55 -15.95
CA GLY A 311 -11.00 -3.56 -16.93
C GLY A 311 -11.24 -4.97 -16.36
N LEU A 312 -11.79 -5.83 -17.22
CA LEU A 312 -12.42 -7.10 -16.85
C LEU A 312 -11.47 -8.10 -16.16
N TYR A 313 -10.16 -8.05 -16.42
CA TYR A 313 -9.21 -9.01 -15.85
C TYR A 313 -9.00 -8.79 -14.35
N VAL A 314 -8.80 -7.53 -13.93
CA VAL A 314 -8.44 -7.20 -12.54
C VAL A 314 -9.59 -7.56 -11.60
N TRP A 315 -10.80 -7.08 -11.89
CA TRP A 315 -11.93 -7.28 -10.98
C TRP A 315 -12.44 -8.72 -10.95
N ARG A 316 -12.41 -9.44 -12.08
CA ARG A 316 -12.72 -10.89 -12.10
C ARG A 316 -11.67 -11.72 -11.35
N GLY A 317 -10.41 -11.28 -11.34
CA GLY A 317 -9.35 -11.86 -10.51
C GLY A 317 -9.64 -11.67 -9.02
N CYS A 318 -9.98 -10.45 -8.59
CA CYS A 318 -10.37 -10.18 -7.20
C CYS A 318 -11.58 -11.02 -6.78
N PHE A 319 -12.65 -11.04 -7.59
CA PHE A 319 -13.84 -11.85 -7.34
C PHE A 319 -13.53 -13.36 -7.22
N ALA A 320 -12.73 -13.91 -8.15
CA ALA A 320 -12.37 -15.32 -8.13
C ALA A 320 -11.62 -15.72 -6.85
N ASN A 321 -10.66 -14.89 -6.43
CA ASN A 321 -9.92 -15.08 -5.20
C ASN A 321 -10.84 -14.99 -3.96
N ILE A 322 -11.74 -14.00 -3.91
CA ILE A 322 -12.70 -13.85 -2.82
C ILE A 322 -13.64 -15.06 -2.74
N ALA A 323 -14.22 -15.52 -3.85
CA ALA A 323 -15.11 -16.67 -3.86
C ALA A 323 -14.42 -17.96 -3.40
N ALA A 324 -13.19 -18.19 -3.87
CA ALA A 324 -12.37 -19.32 -3.46
C ALA A 324 -12.04 -19.27 -1.95
N GLN A 325 -11.55 -18.12 -1.46
CA GLN A 325 -11.17 -17.92 -0.06
C GLN A 325 -12.36 -17.89 0.92
N ALA A 326 -13.55 -17.44 0.49
CA ALA A 326 -14.69 -17.25 1.38
C ALA A 326 -15.42 -18.55 1.74
N GLY A 327 -15.39 -19.56 0.87
CA GLY A 327 -15.97 -20.87 1.15
C GLY A 327 -16.57 -21.64 -0.04
N MET A 328 -16.54 -21.10 -1.27
CA MET A 328 -17.13 -21.77 -2.45
C MET A 328 -16.55 -23.18 -2.68
N LEU A 329 -15.26 -23.37 -2.38
CA LEU A 329 -14.58 -24.67 -2.51
C LEU A 329 -15.15 -25.72 -1.53
N ALA A 330 -15.52 -25.33 -0.31
CA ALA A 330 -16.07 -26.23 0.70
C ALA A 330 -17.47 -26.75 0.30
N PHE A 331 -18.31 -25.89 -0.28
CA PHE A 331 -19.61 -26.32 -0.82
C PHE A 331 -19.46 -27.37 -1.93
N LEU A 332 -18.51 -27.19 -2.85
CA LEU A 332 -18.26 -28.17 -3.92
C LEU A 332 -17.65 -29.46 -3.36
N GLN A 333 -16.77 -29.37 -2.37
CA GLN A 333 -16.16 -30.53 -1.73
C GLN A 333 -17.18 -31.35 -0.92
N PHE A 334 -18.13 -30.73 -0.21
CA PHE A 334 -19.22 -31.47 0.45
C PHE A 334 -20.05 -32.26 -0.56
N GLY A 335 -20.46 -31.62 -1.67
CA GLY A 335 -21.18 -32.33 -2.74
C GLY A 335 -20.41 -33.54 -3.26
N LYS A 336 -19.07 -33.44 -3.32
CA LYS A 336 -18.18 -34.54 -3.71
C LYS A 336 -18.12 -35.64 -2.65
N THR A 337 -18.07 -35.30 -1.36
CA THR A 337 -18.24 -36.25 -0.24
C THR A 337 -19.54 -37.05 -0.36
N VAL A 338 -20.65 -36.42 -0.79
CA VAL A 338 -21.91 -37.13 -1.07
C VAL A 338 -21.75 -38.13 -2.23
N THR A 339 -21.04 -37.78 -3.31
CA THR A 339 -20.77 -38.73 -4.41
C THR A 339 -19.91 -39.93 -3.98
N GLU A 340 -19.00 -39.72 -3.03
CA GLU A 340 -18.06 -40.74 -2.54
C GLU A 340 -18.64 -41.60 -1.38
N SER A 341 -19.90 -41.36 -1.00
CA SER A 341 -20.62 -42.14 0.03
C SER A 341 -20.86 -43.62 -0.33
N LYS A 342 -21.10 -44.46 0.70
CA LYS A 342 -21.42 -45.90 0.59
C LYS A 342 -22.58 -46.11 -0.41
N LYS A 343 -22.52 -47.19 -1.20
CA LYS A 343 -23.64 -47.63 -2.04
C LYS A 343 -24.75 -48.20 -1.15
N ASP A 344 -25.66 -47.33 -0.69
CA ASP A 344 -26.88 -47.68 0.02
C ASP A 344 -28.14 -47.41 -0.83
N PRO A 345 -29.32 -48.00 -0.50
CA PRO A 345 -30.52 -47.89 -1.33
C PRO A 345 -31.04 -46.46 -1.55
N ILE A 346 -30.65 -45.52 -0.67
CA ILE A 346 -31.04 -44.11 -0.75
C ILE A 346 -29.98 -43.22 -1.43
N LYS A 347 -28.82 -43.77 -1.85
CA LYS A 347 -27.77 -42.99 -2.52
C LYS A 347 -28.26 -42.32 -3.80
N LEU A 348 -29.12 -42.97 -4.58
CA LEU A 348 -29.69 -42.37 -5.79
C LEU A 348 -30.47 -41.09 -5.48
N LEU A 349 -31.27 -41.08 -4.42
CA LEU A 349 -32.03 -39.88 -4.00
C LEU A 349 -31.08 -38.76 -3.60
N LYS A 350 -30.10 -39.06 -2.74
CA LYS A 350 -29.04 -38.11 -2.34
C LYS A 350 -28.34 -37.48 -3.56
N LEU A 351 -28.02 -38.27 -4.58
CA LEU A 351 -27.39 -37.78 -5.81
C LEU A 351 -28.32 -36.91 -6.66
N LEU A 352 -29.61 -37.26 -6.76
CA LEU A 352 -30.61 -36.48 -7.47
C LEU A 352 -30.86 -35.12 -6.80
N ASP A 353 -30.82 -35.04 -5.47
CA ASP A 353 -30.93 -33.77 -4.73
C ASP A 353 -29.72 -32.85 -4.99
N ILE A 354 -28.50 -33.41 -5.02
CA ILE A 354 -27.30 -32.68 -5.43
C ILE A 354 -27.43 -32.20 -6.89
N PHE A 355 -27.87 -33.07 -7.81
CA PHE A 355 -28.07 -32.72 -9.22
C PHE A 355 -29.10 -31.59 -9.41
N ALA A 356 -30.27 -31.71 -8.78
CA ALA A 356 -31.35 -30.73 -8.85
C ALA A 356 -30.88 -29.36 -8.34
N SER A 357 -30.14 -29.34 -7.23
CA SER A 357 -29.55 -28.13 -6.65
C SER A 357 -28.54 -27.46 -7.59
N LEU A 358 -27.62 -28.22 -8.18
CA LEU A 358 -26.63 -27.69 -9.12
C LEU A 358 -27.27 -27.21 -10.43
N ASN A 359 -28.26 -27.95 -10.96
CA ASN A 359 -28.98 -27.56 -12.17
C ASN A 359 -29.80 -26.28 -11.96
N ARG A 360 -30.43 -26.13 -10.78
CA ARG A 360 -31.18 -24.94 -10.36
C ARG A 360 -30.32 -23.68 -10.23
N LEU A 361 -29.01 -23.83 -10.05
CA LEU A 361 -28.03 -22.72 -9.97
C LEU A 361 -27.15 -22.58 -11.23
N ARG A 362 -27.37 -23.41 -12.25
CA ARG A 362 -26.50 -23.52 -13.44
C ARG A 362 -26.25 -22.19 -14.16
N LEU A 363 -27.27 -21.34 -14.28
CA LEU A 363 -27.14 -20.04 -14.95
C LEU A 363 -26.30 -19.05 -14.12
N ASP A 364 -26.50 -19.03 -12.80
CA ASP A 364 -25.70 -18.19 -11.89
C ASP A 364 -24.24 -18.66 -11.84
N PHE A 365 -23.99 -19.97 -11.77
CA PHE A 365 -22.64 -20.54 -11.85
C PHE A 365 -21.93 -20.14 -13.14
N ASN A 366 -22.60 -20.24 -14.29
CA ASN A 366 -22.03 -19.84 -15.58
C ASN A 366 -21.75 -18.33 -15.65
N ARG A 367 -22.61 -17.51 -15.07
CA ARG A 367 -22.50 -16.04 -15.09
C ARG A 367 -21.40 -15.51 -14.17
N LEU A 368 -21.35 -16.02 -12.94
CA LEU A 368 -20.38 -15.63 -11.91
C LEU A 368 -19.00 -16.27 -12.15
N PHE A 369 -18.97 -17.58 -12.36
CA PHE A 369 -17.72 -18.36 -12.41
C PHE A 369 -17.26 -18.75 -13.83
N GLY A 370 -17.96 -18.32 -14.89
CA GLY A 370 -17.60 -18.65 -16.28
C GLY A 370 -16.31 -18.01 -16.82
N GLY A 371 -15.72 -17.05 -16.12
CA GLY A 371 -14.44 -16.42 -16.51
C GLY A 371 -13.22 -17.26 -16.16
N ALA A 372 -12.14 -17.15 -16.93
CA ALA A 372 -10.90 -17.93 -16.77
C ALA A 372 -10.26 -17.83 -15.37
N ALA A 373 -10.39 -16.69 -14.68
CA ALA A 373 -9.94 -16.51 -13.30
C ALA A 373 -10.57 -17.52 -12.31
N CYS A 374 -11.78 -18.00 -12.60
CA CYS A 374 -12.52 -18.95 -11.78
C CYS A 374 -12.28 -20.42 -12.19
N ALA A 375 -11.27 -20.74 -12.99
CA ALA A 375 -11.04 -22.08 -13.55
C ALA A 375 -11.00 -23.20 -12.49
N GLY A 376 -10.45 -22.94 -11.29
CA GLY A 376 -10.47 -23.90 -10.19
C GLY A 376 -11.89 -24.27 -9.73
N ILE A 377 -12.77 -23.27 -9.60
CA ILE A 377 -14.19 -23.46 -9.26
C ILE A 377 -14.91 -24.19 -10.41
N GLN A 378 -14.69 -23.78 -11.66
CA GLN A 378 -15.29 -24.45 -12.83
C GLN A 378 -14.91 -25.94 -12.91
N ASN A 379 -13.64 -26.27 -12.65
CA ASN A 379 -13.14 -27.64 -12.72
C ASN A 379 -13.76 -28.51 -11.62
N LEU A 380 -13.89 -27.99 -10.39
CA LEU A 380 -14.57 -28.69 -9.29
C LEU A 380 -16.07 -28.86 -9.54
N THR A 381 -16.76 -27.83 -10.05
CA THR A 381 -18.19 -27.94 -10.42
C THR A 381 -18.40 -28.98 -11.53
N ARG A 382 -17.50 -29.05 -12.51
CA ARG A 382 -17.57 -30.04 -13.61
C ARG A 382 -17.27 -31.46 -13.14
N ASP A 383 -16.26 -31.65 -12.28
CA ASP A 383 -15.94 -32.94 -11.65
C ASP A 383 -17.10 -33.43 -10.77
N LEU A 384 -17.70 -32.54 -9.97
CA LEU A 384 -18.87 -32.84 -9.15
C LEU A 384 -20.07 -33.27 -10.01
N ILE A 385 -20.45 -32.50 -11.03
CA ILE A 385 -21.57 -32.86 -11.92
C ILE A 385 -21.31 -34.21 -12.61
N LYS A 386 -20.07 -34.45 -13.08
CA LYS A 386 -19.68 -35.72 -13.68
C LYS A 386 -19.88 -36.89 -12.71
N ARG A 387 -19.36 -36.78 -11.48
CA ARG A 387 -19.46 -37.81 -10.43
C ARG A 387 -20.88 -38.06 -9.94
N VAL A 388 -21.74 -37.04 -9.96
CA VAL A 388 -23.17 -37.20 -9.66
C VAL A 388 -23.87 -38.03 -10.74
N ILE A 389 -23.54 -37.80 -12.02
CA ILE A 389 -24.07 -38.59 -13.14
C ILE A 389 -23.53 -40.03 -13.10
N GLU A 390 -22.21 -40.20 -13.02
CA GLU A 390 -21.56 -41.53 -12.98
C GLU A 390 -22.05 -42.34 -11.77
N GLY A 391 -22.07 -41.73 -10.57
CA GLY A 391 -22.56 -42.36 -9.35
C GLY A 391 -24.05 -42.71 -9.35
N ALA A 392 -24.86 -42.07 -10.19
CA ALA A 392 -26.27 -42.43 -10.40
C ALA A 392 -26.41 -43.55 -11.44
N SER A 393 -25.63 -43.51 -12.52
CA SER A 393 -25.55 -44.61 -13.51
C SER A 393 -25.00 -45.90 -12.91
N GLU A 394 -24.16 -45.82 -11.87
CA GLU A 394 -23.62 -46.97 -11.12
C GLU A 394 -24.61 -47.66 -10.16
N ILE A 395 -25.87 -47.21 -10.10
CA ILE A 395 -26.94 -47.75 -9.25
C ILE A 395 -28.03 -48.49 -10.08
N PHE A 396 -28.04 -48.29 -11.40
CA PHE A 396 -28.94 -48.95 -12.36
C PHE A 396 -28.23 -50.08 -13.13
#